data_AF-A0A285TYE0-F1
#
_entry.id   AF-A0A285TYE0-F1
#
_cell.length_a   1.000
_cell.length_b   1.000
_cell.length_c   1.000
_cell.angle_alpha   90.00
_cell.angle_beta   90.00
_cell.angle_gamma   90.00
#
_symmetry.space_group_name_H-M   'P 1'
#
loop_
_entity.id
_entity.type
_entity.pdbx_description
1 polymer ?
#
loop_
_entity_poly.entity_id
_entity_poly.type
_entity_poly.pdbx_seq_one_letter_code
_entity_poly.pdbx_strand_id
1 'polypeptide(L)' 'MLKTYHVTDKAGPFVAGTRNPGKGQPLRLTEDQARYALIAGEIEIADKPDTSKPQPAKAAKAGEK' A
#
# COMPACT_ATOMS: atom_id res chain seq x y z
N MET A 1 1.31 -6.44 15.24
CA MET A 1 1.35 -4.96 15.24
C MET A 1 1.22 -4.48 13.80
N LEU A 2 0.60 -3.32 13.57
CA LEU A 2 0.51 -2.72 12.23
C LEU A 2 1.76 -1.88 11.95
N LYS A 3 2.34 -2.04 10.78
CA LYS A 3 3.48 -1.28 10.26
C LYS A 3 3.06 -0.52 9.01
N THR A 4 3.70 0.61 8.78
CA THR A 4 3.48 1.41 7.57
C THR A 4 4.44 0.91 6.48
N TYR A 5 3.89 0.64 5.31
CA TYR A 5 4.62 0.25 4.12
C TYR A 5 4.27 1.20 2.98
N HIS A 6 5.20 1.43 2.06
CA HIS A 6 4.92 2.17 0.84
C HIS A 6 4.76 1.21 -0.33
N VAL A 7 3.81 1.49 -1.20
CA VAL A 7 3.58 0.68 -2.39
C VAL A 7 4.59 1.04 -3.47
N THR A 8 5.17 0.03 -4.13
CA THR A 8 6.19 0.23 -5.16
C THR A 8 5.58 0.26 -6.56
N ASP A 9 6.42 0.50 -7.57
CA ASP A 9 6.06 0.39 -8.99
C ASP A 9 5.69 -1.04 -9.41
N LYS A 10 6.15 -2.05 -8.66
CA LYS A 10 5.92 -3.46 -8.96
C LYS A 10 4.55 -3.95 -8.48
N ALA A 11 3.85 -3.14 -7.69
CA ALA A 11 2.56 -3.50 -7.15
C ALA A 11 1.47 -3.60 -8.21
N GLY A 12 0.75 -4.71 -8.20
CA GLY A 12 -0.42 -4.91 -9.05
C GLY A 12 -1.62 -4.02 -8.64
N PRO A 13 -2.80 -4.25 -9.23
CA PRO A 13 -4.04 -3.56 -8.83
C PRO A 13 -4.47 -3.86 -7.38
N PHE A 14 -3.91 -4.91 -6.78
CA PHE A 14 -4.12 -5.31 -5.39
C PHE A 14 -2.78 -5.62 -4.73
N VAL A 15 -2.66 -5.29 -3.45
CA VAL A 15 -1.46 -5.49 -2.62
C VAL A 15 -1.92 -6.02 -1.26
N ALA A 16 -1.35 -7.15 -0.83
CA ALA A 16 -1.72 -7.80 0.44
C ALA A 16 -3.24 -7.99 0.63
N GLY A 17 -3.95 -8.35 -0.45
CA GLY A 17 -5.40 -8.55 -0.43
C GLY A 17 -6.24 -7.27 -0.37
N THR A 18 -5.62 -6.09 -0.43
CA THR A 18 -6.30 -4.79 -0.43
C THR A 18 -6.12 -4.10 -1.77
N ARG A 19 -7.06 -3.25 -2.18
CA ARG A 19 -6.93 -2.47 -3.42
C ARG A 19 -5.68 -1.58 -3.33
N ASN A 20 -4.84 -1.62 -4.36
CA ASN A 20 -3.64 -0.80 -4.42
C ASN A 20 -4.05 0.69 -4.41
N PRO A 21 -3.66 1.48 -3.39
CA PRO A 21 -3.93 2.91 -3.37
C PRO A 21 -3.17 3.63 -4.50
N GLY A 22 -1.98 3.15 -4.87
CA GLY A 22 -1.13 3.69 -5.91
C GLY A 22 0.33 3.70 -5.46
N LYS A 23 1.25 3.75 -6.41
CA LYS A 23 2.70 3.83 -6.17
C LYS A 23 3.04 5.01 -5.23
N GLY A 24 3.86 4.74 -4.22
CA GLY A 24 4.30 5.69 -3.21
C GLY A 24 3.28 5.99 -2.11
N GLN A 25 2.08 5.42 -2.17
CA GLN A 25 1.08 5.62 -1.13
C GLN A 25 1.35 4.73 0.08
N PRO A 26 1.06 5.22 1.30
CA PRO A 26 1.22 4.46 2.52
C PRO A 26 0.10 3.42 2.69
N LEU A 27 0.49 2.22 3.10
CA LEU A 27 -0.37 1.09 3.39
C LEU A 27 -0.03 0.57 4.79
N ARG A 28 -1.04 0.54 5.67
CA ARG A 28 -0.89 0.02 7.02
C ARG A 28 -1.27 -1.45 7.02
N LEU A 29 -0.27 -2.32 7.17
CA LEU A 29 -0.47 -3.77 7.15
C LEU A 29 0.13 -4.39 8.40
N THR A 30 -0.36 -5.56 8.77
CA THR A 30 0.35 -6.41 9.73
C THR A 30 1.56 -7.05 9.06
N GLU A 31 2.54 -7.48 9.85
CA GLU A 31 3.70 -8.23 9.32
C GLU A 31 3.29 -9.45 8.50
N ASP A 32 2.28 -10.17 8.96
CA ASP A 32 1.77 -11.37 8.26
C ASP A 32 1.16 -11.02 6.89
N GLN A 33 0.34 -9.96 6.80
CA GLN A 33 -0.22 -9.50 5.54
C GLN A 33 0.84 -8.93 4.59
N ALA A 34 1.81 -8.19 5.14
CA ALA A 34 2.90 -7.61 4.36
C ALA A 34 3.92 -8.66 3.89
N ARG A 35 3.98 -9.84 4.52
CA ARG A 35 5.02 -10.85 4.29
C ARG A 35 5.18 -11.19 2.80
N TYR A 36 4.11 -11.57 2.13
CA TYR A 36 4.16 -11.96 0.73
C TYR A 36 4.36 -10.75 -0.20
N ALA A 37 3.72 -9.62 0.09
CA ALA A 37 3.85 -8.40 -0.70
C ALA A 37 5.27 -7.80 -0.62
N LEU A 38 5.92 -7.89 0.55
CA LEU A 38 7.33 -7.53 0.74
C LEU A 38 8.25 -8.45 -0.06
N ILE A 39 8.03 -9.77 0.00
CA ILE A 39 8.83 -10.75 -0.76
C ILE A 39 8.68 -10.53 -2.27
N ALA A 40 7.47 -10.23 -2.73
CA ALA A 40 7.19 -9.90 -4.13
C ALA A 40 7.78 -8.54 -4.56
N GLY A 41 8.19 -7.70 -3.60
CA GLY A 41 8.69 -6.35 -3.84
C GLY A 41 7.60 -5.36 -4.24
N GLU A 42 6.33 -5.68 -3.98
CA GLU A 42 5.18 -4.80 -4.21
C GLU A 42 5.07 -3.70 -3.16
N ILE A 43 5.64 -3.91 -1.97
CA ILE A 43 5.72 -2.93 -0.89
C ILE A 43 7.11 -2.87 -0.28
N GLU A 44 7.40 -1.75 0.37
CA GLU A 44 8.66 -1.49 1.08
C GLU A 44 8.39 -0.89 2.46
N ILE A 45 9.25 -1.18 3.45
CA ILE A 45 9.07 -0.73 4.83
C ILE A 45 9.30 0.79 4.91
N ALA A 46 8.32 1.54 5.40
CA ALA A 46 8.40 3.00 5.54
C ALA A 46 9.04 3.43 6.88
N ASP A 47 10.07 2.71 7.36
CA ASP A 47 10.76 2.99 8.65
C ASP A 47 11.72 4.20 8.56
N LYS A 48 11.39 5.17 7.71
CA LYS A 48 11.97 6.51 7.76
C LYS A 48 10.84 7.48 8.08
N PRO A 49 10.96 8.31 9.13
CA PRO A 49 10.00 9.35 9.45
C PRO A 49 10.08 10.45 8.37
N ASP A 50 9.55 10.18 7.18
CA ASP A 50 9.57 11.12 6.07
C ASP A 50 8.13 11.50 5.70
N THR A 51 7.61 12.47 6.45
CA THR A 51 6.98 13.73 5.99
C THR A 51 6.34 13.79 4.59
N SER A 52 5.70 12.73 4.08
CA SER A 52 4.93 12.79 2.84
C SER A 52 3.43 12.74 3.12
N LYS A 53 2.96 13.94 3.48
CA LYS A 53 1.67 14.57 3.16
C LYS A 53 0.57 13.62 2.63
N PRO A 54 -0.58 13.50 3.33
CA PRO A 54 -1.72 12.76 2.82
C PRO A 54 -2.19 13.40 1.52
N GLN A 55 -1.93 12.74 0.39
CA GLN A 55 -2.57 13.10 -0.86
C GLN A 55 -3.99 12.53 -0.80
N PRO A 56 -5.03 13.36 -0.91
CA PRO A 56 -6.40 12.88 -0.81
C PRO A 56 -6.65 11.92 -1.96
N ALA A 57 -7.05 10.69 -1.64
CA ALA A 57 -7.48 9.72 -2.63
C ALA A 57 -8.63 10.34 -3.44
N LYS A 58 -8.31 10.79 -4.66
CA LYS A 58 -9.28 11.24 -5.64
C LYS A 58 -10.07 10.01 -6.06
N ALA A 59 -11.35 10.02 -5.71
CA ALA A 59 -12.32 8.98 -5.99
C ALA A 59 -12.34 8.53 -7.46
N ALA A 60 -12.45 7.22 -7.67
CA ALA A 60 -13.13 6.61 -8.82
C ALA A 60 -13.42 5.13 -8.57
N LYS A 61 -14.58 4.56 -8.88
CA LYS A 61 -15.99 4.95 -9.02
C LYS A 61 -16.73 3.63 -9.29
N ALA A 62 -17.97 3.52 -8.82
CA ALA A 62 -19.08 2.82 -9.46
C ALA A 62 -19.04 1.28 -9.66
N GLY A 63 -20.05 0.64 -9.04
CA GLY A 63 -20.88 -0.34 -9.75
C GLY A 63 -20.90 -1.72 -9.11
N GLU A 64 -21.89 -1.99 -8.26
CA GLU A 64 -22.60 -3.27 -8.36
C GLU A 64 -24.06 -3.07 -7.91
N LYS A 65 -24.92 -3.97 -8.37
CA LYS A 65 -26.19 -3.75 -9.06
C LYS A 65 -27.42 -3.78 -8.16
#